data_AF-A0A951EWT8-F1
#
_entry.id   AF-A0A951EWT8-F1
#
_cell.length_a   1.000
_cell.length_b   1.000
_cell.length_c   1.000
_cell.angle_alpha   90.00
_cell.angle_beta   90.00
_cell.angle_gamma   90.00
#
_symmetry.space_group_name_H-M   'P 1'
#
loop_
_entity.id
_entity.type
_entity.pdbx_description
1 polymer ?
#
loop_
_entity_poly.entity_id
_entity_poly.type
_entity_poly.pdbx_seq_one_letter_code
_entity_poly.pdbx_strand_id
1 'polypeptide(L)'
;GKKGPFTLAAAGTTTGATKGRFVVFGTARWAQNNLLNSNALGNRDLFVNTINWLSSDEDLISIRPKETQNQTLNVTGQRGNLMFWLSVVIFPLAVVGMGLGTWWNRR
;
A
#
# COMPACT_ATOMS: atom_id res chain seq x y z
N GLY A 1 -3.98 27.24 22.43
CA GLY A 1 -5.28 26.55 22.54
C GLY A 1 -5.04 25.08 22.83
N LYS A 2 -5.71 24.50 23.83
CA LYS A 2 -5.57 23.07 24.14
C LYS A 2 -6.05 22.25 22.94
N LYS A 3 -5.16 21.47 22.33
CA LYS A 3 -5.50 20.47 21.31
C LYS A 3 -6.29 19.36 22.00
N GLY A 4 -7.62 19.49 22.00
CA GLY A 4 -8.51 18.39 22.36
C GLY A 4 -8.38 17.25 21.36
N PRO A 5 -8.94 16.06 21.67
CA PRO A 5 -9.00 14.97 20.70
C PRO A 5 -9.71 15.44 19.43
N PHE A 6 -9.00 15.46 18.31
CA PHE A 6 -9.58 15.80 17.02
C PHE A 6 -10.21 14.53 16.45
N THR A 7 -11.53 14.41 16.60
CA THR A 7 -12.30 13.27 16.08
C THR A 7 -12.28 13.32 14.55
N LEU A 8 -11.59 12.35 13.94
CA LEU A 8 -11.47 12.23 12.48
C LEU A 8 -12.63 11.43 11.86
N ALA A 9 -13.18 10.48 12.62
CA ALA A 9 -14.30 9.63 12.21
C ALA A 9 -15.09 9.14 13.43
N ALA A 10 -16.36 8.79 13.21
CA ALA A 10 -17.25 8.19 14.19
C ALA A 10 -18.04 7.05 13.54
N ALA A 11 -18.23 5.94 14.26
CA ALA A 11 -19.05 4.82 13.83
C ALA A 11 -20.10 4.52 14.90
N GLY A 12 -21.29 4.11 14.49
CA GLY A 12 -22.41 3.87 15.41
C GLY A 12 -23.41 2.87 14.86
N THR A 13 -24.20 2.31 15.77
CA THR A 13 -25.33 1.44 15.44
C THR A 13 -26.60 2.05 16.01
N THR A 14 -27.70 1.96 15.27
CA THR A 14 -29.00 2.40 15.75
C THR A 14 -29.78 1.21 16.30
N THR A 15 -30.20 1.33 17.56
CA THR A 15 -30.93 0.29 18.30
C THR A 15 -32.39 0.73 18.42
N GLY A 16 -33.09 0.73 17.29
CA GLY A 16 -34.52 1.06 17.19
C GLY A 16 -35.33 -0.05 16.52
N ALA A 17 -36.57 0.25 16.11
CA ALA A 17 -37.43 -0.69 15.37
C ALA A 17 -36.79 -1.20 14.06
N THR A 18 -35.91 -0.38 13.47
CA THR A 18 -35.04 -0.77 12.36
C THR A 18 -33.60 -0.70 12.84
N LYS A 19 -32.91 -1.84 12.88
CA LYS A 19 -31.47 -1.90 13.18
C LYS A 19 -30.70 -1.37 11.97
N GLY A 20 -29.67 -0.57 12.22
CA GLY A 20 -28.84 -0.01 11.17
C GLY A 20 -27.47 0.39 11.68
N ARG A 21 -26.51 0.55 10.77
CA ARG A 21 -25.14 0.94 11.06
C ARG A 21 -24.81 2.20 10.26
N PHE A 22 -24.00 3.09 10.82
CA PHE A 22 -23.53 4.28 10.12
C PHE A 22 -22.09 4.61 10.51
N VAL A 23 -21.36 5.20 9.56
CA VAL A 23 -19.99 5.70 9.77
C VAL A 23 -19.88 7.10 9.15
N VAL A 24 -19.26 8.02 9.88
CA VAL A 24 -19.07 9.43 9.50
C VAL A 24 -17.59 9.75 9.52
N PHE A 25 -17.10 10.40 8.45
CA PHE A 25 -15.73 10.89 8.34
C PHE A 25 -15.72 12.40 8.15
N GLY A 26 -14.75 13.10 8.74
CA GLY A 26 -14.66 14.56 8.68
C GLY A 26 -14.22 15.14 7.32
N THR A 27 -13.86 14.30 6.35
CA THR A 27 -13.49 14.72 4.99
C THR A 27 -13.84 13.61 4.00
N ALA A 28 -14.04 13.94 2.72
CA ALA A 28 -14.16 12.93 1.66
C ALA A 28 -12.80 12.52 1.07
N ARG A 29 -11.72 13.23 1.42
CA ARG A 29 -10.40 13.03 0.80
C ARG A 29 -9.83 11.63 1.02
N TRP A 30 -10.14 10.98 2.13
CA TRP A 30 -9.67 9.61 2.41
C TRP A 30 -10.22 8.57 1.42
N ALA A 31 -11.37 8.83 0.79
CA ALA A 31 -12.03 7.95 -0.17
C ALA A 31 -11.77 8.34 -1.64
N GLN A 32 -10.77 9.19 -1.92
CA GLN A 32 -10.43 9.58 -3.29
C GLN A 32 -9.75 8.43 -4.05
N ASN A 33 -10.09 8.27 -5.34
CA ASN A 33 -9.53 7.22 -6.21
C ASN A 33 -7.99 7.15 -6.16
N ASN A 34 -7.29 8.30 -6.12
CA ASN A 34 -5.83 8.32 -6.04
C ASN A 34 -5.28 7.69 -4.74
N LEU A 35 -5.99 7.85 -3.62
CA LEU A 35 -5.60 7.31 -2.31
C LEU A 35 -6.11 5.87 -2.09
N LEU A 36 -7.15 5.46 -2.80
CA LEU A 36 -7.63 4.07 -2.83
C LEU A 36 -6.78 3.19 -3.78
N ASN A 37 -6.16 3.78 -4.81
CA ASN A 37 -5.31 3.07 -5.76
C ASN A 37 -3.85 2.97 -5.28
N SER A 38 -3.49 3.67 -4.20
CA SER A 38 -2.17 3.57 -3.57
C SER A 38 -2.14 2.43 -2.55
N ASN A 39 -1.52 1.29 -2.91
CA ASN A 39 -1.33 0.13 -2.01
C ASN A 39 -0.50 0.43 -0.75
N ALA A 40 0.19 1.57 -0.70
CA ALA A 40 1.01 1.99 0.43
C ALA A 40 0.23 2.71 1.54
N LEU A 41 -0.97 3.21 1.24
CA LEU A 41 -1.80 3.94 2.18
C LEU A 41 -3.02 3.06 2.50
N GLY A 42 -3.13 2.54 3.72
CA GLY A 42 -4.20 1.63 4.17
C GLY A 42 -5.64 2.17 4.10
N ASN A 43 -5.86 3.30 3.42
CA ASN A 43 -7.16 3.90 3.16
C ASN A 43 -8.06 2.98 2.33
N ARG A 44 -7.49 2.22 1.38
CA ARG A 44 -8.22 1.21 0.59
C ARG A 44 -8.83 0.14 1.48
N ASP A 45 -8.02 -0.42 2.38
CA ASP A 45 -8.45 -1.48 3.29
C ASP A 45 -9.51 -0.95 4.26
N LEU A 46 -9.31 0.25 4.81
CA LEU A 46 -10.28 0.91 5.67
C LEU A 46 -11.63 1.15 4.96
N PHE A 47 -11.60 1.60 3.70
CA PHE A 47 -12.81 1.82 2.91
C PHE A 47 -13.59 0.51 2.69
N VAL A 48 -12.91 -0.54 2.23
CA VAL A 48 -13.52 -1.85 2.01
C VAL A 48 -14.09 -2.43 3.31
N ASN A 49 -13.36 -2.33 4.42
CA ASN A 49 -13.83 -2.80 5.72
C ASN A 49 -15.04 -2.00 6.23
N THR A 50 -15.06 -0.68 5.99
CA THR A 50 -16.20 0.17 6.36
C THR A 50 -17.46 -0.24 5.61
N ILE A 51 -17.37 -0.46 4.29
CA ILE A 51 -18.50 -0.91 3.47
C ILE A 51 -18.96 -2.31 3.90
N ASN A 52 -18.02 -3.24 4.13
CA ASN A 52 -18.36 -4.59 4.62
C ASN A 52 -19.13 -4.52 5.95
N TRP A 53 -18.65 -3.71 6.90
CA TRP A 53 -19.32 -3.54 8.19
C TRP A 53 -20.71 -2.89 8.05
N LEU A 54 -20.88 -1.95 7.14
CA LEU A 54 -22.18 -1.30 6.85
C LEU A 54 -23.16 -2.23 6.14
N SER A 55 -22.67 -3.14 5.27
CA SER A 55 -23.49 -4.14 4.56
C SER A 55 -24.09 -5.19 5.51
N SER A 56 -23.54 -5.32 6.72
CA SER A 56 -23.96 -6.32 7.70
C SER A 56 -23.77 -7.78 7.22
N ASP A 57 -23.00 -8.00 6.14
CA ASP A 57 -22.54 -9.30 5.60
C ASP A 57 -21.45 -9.94 6.48
N GLU A 58 -21.64 -9.95 7.80
CA GLU A 58 -20.73 -10.60 8.77
C GLU A 58 -21.32 -11.88 9.36
N ASP A 59 -22.60 -12.21 9.07
CA ASP A 59 -23.29 -13.36 9.66
C ASP A 59 -23.07 -14.69 8.92
N LEU A 60 -22.16 -14.71 7.94
CA LEU A 60 -21.57 -15.95 7.43
C LEU A 60 -20.09 -15.95 7.82
N ILE A 61 -19.82 -16.59 8.95
CA ILE A 61 -18.50 -17.00 9.43
C ILE A 61 -17.79 -17.76 8.31
N SER A 62 -17.08 -17.03 7.45
CA SER A 62 -15.99 -17.58 6.67
C SER A 62 -14.84 -16.62 6.84
N ILE A 63 -13.79 -17.12 7.48
CA ILE A 63 -12.51 -16.45 7.61
C ILE A 63 -12.09 -16.11 6.18
N ARG A 64 -12.23 -14.84 5.79
CA ARG A 64 -11.82 -14.40 4.45
C ARG A 64 -10.31 -14.66 4.37
N PRO A 65 -9.82 -15.46 3.39
CA PRO A 65 -8.40 -15.68 3.23
C PRO A 65 -7.71 -14.32 3.20
N LYS A 66 -6.63 -14.17 3.95
CA LYS A 66 -5.80 -12.97 3.84
C LYS A 66 -5.24 -12.97 2.42
N GLU A 67 -5.90 -12.25 1.52
CA GLU A 67 -5.42 -11.99 0.17
C GLU A 67 -3.97 -11.59 0.33
N THR A 68 -3.08 -12.40 -0.24
CA THR A 68 -1.65 -12.12 -0.28
C THR A 68 -1.55 -10.70 -0.79
N GLN A 69 -1.13 -9.78 0.08
CA GLN A 69 -0.93 -8.40 -0.29
C GLN A 69 0.12 -8.44 -1.37
N ASN A 70 -0.33 -8.40 -2.62
CA ASN A 70 0.48 -8.18 -3.79
C ASN A 70 0.99 -6.77 -3.60
N GLN A 71 2.06 -6.66 -2.81
CA GLN A 71 3.00 -5.56 -2.91
C GLN A 71 3.57 -5.69 -4.31
N THR A 72 2.79 -5.24 -5.29
CA THR A 72 3.28 -4.91 -6.61
C THR A 72 4.45 -3.98 -6.30
N LEU A 73 5.67 -4.51 -6.46
CA LEU A 73 6.89 -3.76 -6.39
C LEU A 73 6.72 -2.69 -7.46
N ASN A 74 6.17 -1.55 -7.06
CA ASN A 74 6.06 -0.39 -7.91
C ASN A 74 7.47 0.19 -7.92
N VAL A 75 8.34 -0.49 -8.66
CA VAL A 75 9.68 -0.02 -8.94
C VAL A 75 9.47 1.24 -9.76
N THR A 76 9.41 2.38 -9.08
CA THR A 76 9.34 3.71 -9.66
C THR A 76 10.41 3.74 -10.75
N GLY A 77 10.06 3.97 -12.02
CA GLY A 77 10.92 3.64 -13.17
C GLY A 77 12.37 4.09 -13.06
N GLN A 78 12.65 5.14 -12.29
CA GLN A 78 13.99 5.63 -11.97
C GLN A 78 14.83 4.68 -11.09
N ARG A 79 14.22 4.04 -10.07
CA ARG A 79 14.89 3.01 -9.24
C ARG A 79 15.12 1.73 -10.02
N GLY A 80 14.20 1.37 -10.92
CA GLY A 80 14.32 0.21 -11.79
C GLY A 80 15.44 0.38 -12.80
N ASN A 81 15.54 1.56 -13.41
CA ASN A 81 16.62 1.87 -14.34
C ASN A 81 17.99 1.87 -13.64
N LEU A 82 18.09 2.41 -12.41
CA LEU A 82 19.32 2.33 -11.62
C LEU A 82 19.74 0.88 -11.33
N MET A 83 18.80 0.03 -10.91
CA MET A 83 19.07 -1.39 -10.66
C MET A 83 19.49 -2.12 -11.95
N PHE A 84 18.88 -1.78 -13.08
CA PHE A 84 19.25 -2.33 -14.39
C PHE A 84 20.68 -1.94 -14.78
N TRP A 85 21.03 -0.65 -14.75
CA TRP A 85 22.38 -0.20 -15.10
C TRP A 85 23.44 -0.78 -14.17
N LEU A 86 23.18 -0.84 -12.87
CA LEU A 86 24.12 -1.41 -11.91
C LEU A 86 24.36 -2.90 -12.18
N SER A 87 23.28 -3.70 -12.23
CA SER A 87 23.38 -5.16 -12.32
C SER A 87 23.79 -5.67 -13.70
N VAL A 88 23.28 -5.06 -14.77
CA VAL A 88 23.46 -5.55 -16.15
C VAL A 88 24.67 -4.91 -16.83
N VAL A 89 25.05 -3.69 -16.46
CA VAL A 89 26.10 -2.95 -17.17
C VAL A 89 27.34 -2.73 -16.30
N ILE A 90 27.19 -2.11 -15.13
CA ILE A 90 28.34 -1.72 -14.31
C ILE A 90 29.09 -2.93 -13.75
N PHE A 91 28.38 -3.92 -13.17
CA PHE A 91 29.04 -5.11 -12.63
C PHE A 91 29.80 -5.91 -13.69
N PRO A 92 29.22 -6.24 -14.86
CA PRO A 92 29.95 -6.95 -15.91
C PRO A 92 31.17 -6.18 -16.44
N LEU A 93 31.03 -4.86 -16.65
CA LEU A 93 32.15 -4.03 -17.09
C LEU A 93 33.27 -3.94 -16.04
N ALA A 94 32.94 -3.90 -14.75
CA ALA A 94 33.94 -3.92 -13.69
C ALA A 94 34.75 -5.23 -13.70
N VAL A 95 34.09 -6.37 -13.92
CA VAL A 95 34.76 -7.68 -14.04
C VAL A 95 35.69 -7.71 -15.24
N VAL A 96 35.23 -7.25 -16.41
CA VAL A 96 36.07 -7.18 -17.62
C VAL A 96 37.24 -6.21 -17.42
N GLY A 97 36.99 -5.04 -16.83
CA GLY A 97 38.02 -4.05 -16.54
C GLY A 97 39.11 -4.57 -15.59
N MET A 98 38.71 -5.30 -14.54
CA MET A 98 39.67 -5.98 -13.66
C MET A 98 40.44 -7.08 -14.39
N GLY A 99 39.78 -7.86 -15.25
CA GLY A 99 40.43 -8.86 -16.09
C GLY A 99 41.49 -8.26 -17.02
N LEU A 100 41.14 -7.18 -17.73
CA LEU A 100 42.07 -6.46 -18.61
C LEU A 100 43.20 -5.79 -17.82
N GLY A 101 42.90 -5.16 -16.68
CA GLY A 101 43.91 -4.55 -15.83
C GLY A 101 44.93 -5.55 -15.31
N THR A 102 44.48 -6.74 -14.88
CA THR A 102 45.39 -7.81 -14.45
C THR A 102 46.20 -8.42 -15.60
N TRP A 103 45.65 -8.49 -16.81
CA TRP A 103 46.39 -8.91 -18.00
C TRP A 103 47.48 -7.91 -18.38
N TRP A 104 47.18 -6.61 -18.34
CA TRP A 104 48.16 -5.57 -18.62
C TRP A 104 49.28 -5.50 -17.59
N ASN A 105 48.97 -5.73 -16.30
CA ASN A 105 49.98 -5.76 -15.24
C ASN A 105 50.87 -7.02 -15.28
N ARG A 106 50.53 -8.02 -16.12
CA ARG A 106 51.29 -9.26 -16.31
C ARG A 106 52.10 -9.28 -17.62
N ARG A 107 51.96 -8.26 -18.47
CA ARG A 107 52.74 -8.08 -19.70
C ARG A 107 53.82 -7.03 -19.47
#